data_AF-W8RQV7-F1
#
_entry.id   AF-W8RQV7-F1
#
_cell.length_a   1.000
_cell.length_b   1.000
_cell.length_c   1.000
_cell.angle_alpha   90.00
_cell.angle_beta   90.00
_cell.angle_gamma   90.00
#
_symmetry.space_group_name_H-M   'P 1'
#
loop_
_entity.id
_entity.type
_entity.pdbx_description
1 polymer ?
#
loop_
_entity_poly.entity_id
_entity_poly.type
_entity_poly.pdbx_seq_one_letter_code
_entity_poly.pdbx_strand_id
1 'polypeptide(L)'
;MPTHTHRAWLLVFTLAAPLSQAETLRCGSQLISTGDRIFEVERKCGQPVQRDLIGHTLGSYARHELVIEEWVYGPNNGMFSILTFEGNRLIRIESRRDH
;
A
#
# COMPACT_ATOMS: atom_id res chain seq x y z
N MET A 1 47.38 -40.32 -20.22
CA MET A 1 46.97 -39.13 -19.43
C MET A 1 47.38 -37.90 -20.25
N PRO A 2 46.54 -36.88 -20.49
CA PRO A 2 45.55 -36.32 -19.57
C PRO A 2 44.11 -36.28 -20.13
N THR A 3 43.18 -36.06 -19.21
CA THR A 3 41.72 -36.05 -19.35
C THR A 3 41.21 -34.63 -19.57
N HIS A 4 40.59 -34.34 -20.71
CA HIS A 4 39.78 -33.13 -20.88
C HIS A 4 38.38 -33.40 -20.36
N THR A 5 38.17 -33.14 -19.08
CA THR A 5 36.85 -33.11 -18.46
C THR A 5 36.19 -31.77 -18.81
N HIS A 6 35.30 -31.79 -19.80
CA HIS A 6 34.44 -30.64 -20.09
C HIS A 6 33.43 -30.48 -18.94
N ARG A 7 33.82 -29.72 -17.92
CA ARG A 7 32.90 -29.21 -16.89
C ARG A 7 31.96 -28.20 -17.57
N ALA A 8 30.84 -28.69 -18.09
CA ALA A 8 29.74 -27.84 -18.53
C ALA A 8 29.12 -27.18 -17.30
N TRP A 9 29.58 -25.98 -16.97
CA TRP A 9 29.02 -25.14 -15.92
C TRP A 9 27.71 -24.54 -16.45
N LEU A 10 26.59 -25.20 -16.14
CA LEU A 10 25.25 -24.64 -16.35
C LEU A 10 25.04 -23.48 -15.37
N LEU A 11 25.24 -22.25 -15.87
CA LEU A 11 24.86 -21.02 -15.18
C LEU A 11 23.33 -20.91 -15.14
N VAL A 12 22.73 -21.26 -14.00
CA VAL A 12 21.32 -21.00 -13.70
C VAL A 12 21.18 -19.52 -13.37
N PHE A 13 20.60 -18.75 -14.29
CA PHE A 13 20.29 -17.32 -14.09
C PHE A 13 18.91 -17.21 -13.44
N THR A 14 18.86 -17.16 -12.11
CA THR A 14 17.61 -16.90 -11.36
C THR A 14 17.22 -15.43 -11.52
N LEU A 15 16.17 -15.19 -12.31
CA LEU A 15 15.59 -13.86 -12.48
C LEU A 15 14.87 -13.45 -11.17
N ALA A 16 15.53 -12.68 -10.32
CA ALA A 16 14.91 -12.09 -9.15
C ALA A 16 14.04 -10.90 -9.58
N ALA A 17 12.72 -11.13 -9.69
CA ALA A 17 11.76 -10.04 -9.91
C ALA A 17 11.53 -9.28 -8.60
N PRO A 18 11.46 -7.94 -8.61
CA PRO A 18 11.10 -7.18 -7.43
C PRO A 18 9.64 -7.46 -7.06
N LEU A 19 9.40 -7.88 -5.81
CA LEU A 19 8.05 -8.00 -5.26
C LEU A 19 7.58 -6.61 -4.82
N SER A 20 6.75 -5.97 -5.64
CA SER A 20 5.99 -4.80 -5.21
C SER A 20 4.81 -5.28 -4.36
N GLN A 21 4.77 -4.87 -3.08
CA GLN A 21 3.67 -5.20 -2.18
C GLN A 21 2.66 -4.04 -2.20
N ALA A 22 1.49 -4.28 -2.80
CA ALA A 22 0.34 -3.39 -2.71
C ALA A 22 -0.60 -3.92 -1.63
N GLU A 23 -0.88 -3.11 -0.61
CA GLU A 23 -1.89 -3.45 0.40
C GLU A 23 -3.28 -3.24 -0.22
N THR A 24 -4.24 -4.10 0.13
CA THR A 24 -5.61 -4.05 -0.41
C THR A 24 -6.63 -4.13 0.70
N LEU A 25 -7.75 -3.40 0.56
CA LEU A 25 -8.89 -3.45 1.47
C LEU A 25 -10.18 -3.64 0.67
N ARG A 26 -11.07 -4.48 1.20
CA ARG A 26 -12.39 -4.72 0.62
C ARG A 26 -13.43 -3.81 1.25
N CYS A 27 -14.11 -3.06 0.41
CA CYS A 27 -15.25 -2.22 0.76
C CYS A 27 -16.51 -2.77 0.07
N GLY A 28 -17.24 -3.63 0.76
CA GLY A 28 -18.35 -4.38 0.15
C GLY A 28 -17.88 -5.29 -0.99
N SER A 29 -18.39 -5.05 -2.21
CA SER A 29 -17.96 -5.78 -3.42
C SER A 29 -16.75 -5.16 -4.12
N GLN A 30 -16.30 -3.97 -3.70
CA GLN A 30 -15.21 -3.23 -4.32
C GLN A 30 -13.90 -3.40 -3.53
N LEU A 31 -12.78 -3.13 -4.20
CA LEU A 31 -11.45 -3.18 -3.62
C LEU A 31 -10.76 -1.82 -3.80
N ILE A 32 -10.09 -1.38 -2.75
CA ILE A 32 -9.11 -0.30 -2.80
C ILE A 32 -7.71 -0.87 -2.57
N SER A 33 -6.71 -0.18 -3.09
CA SER A 33 -5.31 -0.55 -2.90
C SER A 33 -4.45 0.67 -2.65
N THR A 34 -3.25 0.48 -2.10
CA THR A 34 -2.25 1.55 -2.07
C THR A 34 -2.02 2.09 -3.49
N GLY A 35 -1.94 3.42 -3.60
CA GLY A 35 -1.90 4.16 -4.86
C GLY A 35 -3.24 4.74 -5.32
N ASP A 36 -4.37 4.19 -4.86
CA ASP A 36 -5.71 4.72 -5.16
C ASP A 36 -5.84 6.18 -4.68
N ARG A 37 -6.61 6.98 -5.41
CA ARG A 37 -6.85 8.37 -5.05
C ARG A 37 -7.94 8.49 -4.00
N ILE A 38 -7.89 9.56 -3.19
CA ILE A 38 -8.91 9.85 -2.16
C ILE A 38 -10.34 9.72 -2.71
N PHE A 39 -10.64 10.32 -3.86
CA PHE A 39 -11.98 10.26 -4.47
C PHE A 39 -12.39 8.84 -4.88
N GLU A 40 -11.44 7.99 -5.26
CA GLU A 40 -11.70 6.60 -5.64
C GLU A 40 -12.03 5.78 -4.40
N VAL A 41 -11.28 6.01 -3.31
CA VAL A 41 -11.54 5.38 -2.02
C VAL A 41 -12.90 5.79 -1.49
N GLU A 42 -13.21 7.09 -1.45
CA GLU A 42 -14.50 7.58 -0.96
C GLU A 42 -15.68 7.07 -1.80
N ARG A 43 -15.52 7.00 -3.12
CA ARG A 43 -16.54 6.42 -4.01
C ARG A 43 -16.74 4.92 -3.75
N LYS A 44 -15.67 4.18 -3.45
CA LYS A 44 -15.71 2.72 -3.27
C LYS A 44 -16.13 2.29 -1.86
N CYS A 45 -15.74 3.07 -0.85
CA CYS A 45 -15.90 2.74 0.57
C CYS A 45 -16.93 3.60 1.29
N GLY A 46 -17.38 4.69 0.68
CA GLY A 46 -18.25 5.68 1.32
C GLY A 46 -17.46 6.65 2.19
N GLN A 47 -18.19 7.37 3.06
CA GLN A 47 -17.57 8.26 4.03
C GLN A 47 -16.94 7.44 5.18
N PRO A 48 -15.71 7.75 5.61
CA PRO A 48 -15.15 7.22 6.85
C PRO A 48 -15.89 7.77 8.07
N VAL A 49 -15.72 7.11 9.22
CA VAL A 49 -16.26 7.59 10.50
C VAL A 49 -15.45 8.75 11.07
N GLN A 50 -14.16 8.84 10.72
CA GLN A 50 -13.25 9.90 11.15
C GLN A 50 -12.25 10.24 10.04
N ARG A 51 -11.90 11.53 9.93
CA ARG A 51 -10.85 12.06 9.06
C ARG A 51 -10.04 13.07 9.84
N ASP A 52 -8.75 12.82 9.98
CA ASP A 52 -7.83 13.71 10.70
C ASP A 52 -6.68 14.16 9.80
N LEU A 53 -6.39 15.45 9.82
CA LEU A 53 -5.13 15.99 9.33
C LEU A 53 -4.05 15.69 10.38
N ILE A 54 -3.15 14.74 10.10
CA ILE A 54 -2.14 14.28 11.07
C ILE A 54 -0.75 14.85 10.82
N GLY A 55 -0.53 15.53 9.70
CA GLY A 55 0.73 16.22 9.45
C GLY A 55 0.95 16.62 8.00
N HIS A 56 2.21 16.86 7.68
CA HIS A 56 2.68 17.28 6.36
C HIS A 56 4.02 16.61 6.04
N THR A 57 4.30 16.41 4.75
CA THR A 57 5.58 15.92 4.25
C THR A 57 6.01 16.70 3.01
N LEU A 58 7.27 16.57 2.62
CA LEU A 58 7.79 17.13 1.38
C LEU A 58 7.64 16.09 0.26
N GLY A 59 7.00 16.48 -0.85
CA GLY A 59 6.91 15.62 -2.03
C GLY A 59 8.29 15.30 -2.64
N SER A 60 8.33 14.40 -3.62
CA SER A 60 9.58 13.82 -4.17
C SER A 60 10.63 14.81 -4.70
N TYR A 61 10.24 16.06 -4.98
CA TYR A 61 11.15 17.14 -5.40
C TYR A 61 11.32 18.25 -4.36
N ALA A 62 10.84 18.05 -3.12
CA ALA A 62 10.81 19.02 -2.03
C ALA A 62 10.21 20.40 -2.38
N ARG A 63 9.50 20.51 -3.50
CA ARG A 63 8.89 21.76 -3.98
C ARG A 63 7.49 21.99 -3.47
N HIS A 64 6.82 20.95 -2.97
CA HIS A 64 5.46 21.03 -2.49
C HIS A 64 5.32 20.28 -1.17
N GLU A 65 4.70 20.94 -0.21
CA GLU A 65 4.22 20.32 1.01
C GLU A 65 2.94 19.53 0.70
N LEU A 66 2.94 18.26 1.08
CA LEU A 66 1.82 17.34 0.95
C LEU A 66 1.21 17.11 2.33
N VAL A 67 -0.09 17.27 2.41
CA VAL A 67 -0.89 16.94 3.58
C VAL A 67 -0.87 15.44 3.83
N ILE A 68 -0.75 15.02 5.08
CA ILE A 68 -0.97 13.64 5.51
C ILE A 68 -2.29 13.58 6.27
N GLU A 69 -3.22 12.76 5.79
CA GLU A 69 -4.50 12.51 6.45
C GLU A 69 -4.60 11.06 6.91
N GLU A 70 -5.30 10.85 8.02
CA GLU A 70 -5.70 9.53 8.49
C GLU A 70 -7.23 9.42 8.46
N TRP A 71 -7.73 8.37 7.83
CA TRP A 71 -9.16 8.10 7.71
C TRP A 71 -9.49 6.76 8.36
N VAL A 72 -10.51 6.73 9.20
CA VAL A 72 -10.91 5.52 9.94
C VAL A 72 -12.25 5.00 9.42
N TYR A 73 -12.30 3.69 9.16
CA TYR A 73 -13.53 2.96 8.83
C TYR A 73 -13.82 1.88 9.87
N GLY A 74 -15.10 1.59 10.08
CA GLY A 74 -15.55 0.55 11.01
C GLY A 74 -16.01 1.10 12.38
N PRO A 75 -16.05 0.24 13.42
CA PRO A 75 -15.58 -1.13 13.39
C PRO A 75 -16.53 -2.04 12.60
N ASN A 76 -15.98 -2.92 11.77
CA ASN A 76 -16.74 -4.02 11.15
C ASN A 76 -16.29 -5.34 11.78
N ASN A 77 -17.19 -6.05 12.47
CA ASN A 77 -16.87 -7.23 13.27
C ASN A 77 -15.72 -7.00 14.29
N GLY A 78 -15.71 -5.83 14.94
CA GLY A 78 -14.67 -5.45 15.91
C GLY A 78 -13.32 -5.08 15.30
N MET A 79 -13.25 -4.83 13.99
CA MET A 79 -12.03 -4.40 13.30
C MET A 79 -12.21 -3.00 12.70
N PHE A 80 -11.30 -2.10 13.03
CA PHE A 80 -11.12 -0.82 12.34
C PHE A 80 -10.15 -0.97 11.17
N SER A 81 -10.42 -0.23 10.10
CA SER A 81 -9.46 -0.03 9.01
C SER A 81 -9.00 1.43 9.01
N ILE A 82 -7.70 1.63 9.14
CA ILE A 82 -7.07 2.96 9.22
C ILE A 82 -6.31 3.15 7.92
N LEU A 83 -6.69 4.17 7.16
CA LEU A 83 -6.10 4.52 5.87
C LEU A 83 -5.27 5.78 6.04
N THR A 84 -4.01 5.75 5.63
CA THR A 84 -3.17 6.95 5.58
C THR A 84 -3.03 7.44 4.16
N PHE A 85 -3.33 8.71 3.95
CA PHE A 85 -3.18 9.39 2.68
C PHE A 85 -2.01 10.36 2.73
N GLU A 86 -1.28 10.44 1.63
CA GLU A 86 -0.28 11.48 1.39
C GLU A 86 -0.70 12.27 0.14
N GLY A 87 -0.95 13.57 0.33
CA GLY A 87 -1.55 14.44 -0.67
C GLY A 87 -2.93 13.92 -1.08
N ASN A 88 -3.00 13.23 -2.22
CA ASN A 88 -4.24 12.66 -2.73
C ASN A 88 -4.21 11.14 -2.92
N ARG A 89 -3.17 10.45 -2.42
CA ARG A 89 -2.96 9.01 -2.63
C ARG A 89 -2.99 8.23 -1.33
N LEU A 90 -3.63 7.07 -1.37
CA LEU A 90 -3.58 6.09 -0.29
C LEU A 90 -2.18 5.47 -0.25
N ILE A 91 -1.47 5.63 0.85
CA ILE A 91 -0.10 5.10 1.00
C ILE A 91 -0.02 3.90 1.94
N ARG A 92 -0.99 3.72 2.84
CA ARG A 92 -0.97 2.66 3.85
C ARG A 92 -2.38 2.28 4.30
N ILE A 93 -2.58 0.99 4.54
CA ILE A 93 -3.81 0.37 5.02
C ILE A 93 -3.49 -0.46 6.26
N GLU A 94 -4.00 -0.05 7.42
CA GLU A 94 -3.85 -0.80 8.67
C GLU A 94 -5.19 -1.36 9.13
N SER A 95 -5.16 -2.53 9.79
CA SER A 95 -6.33 -3.12 10.45
C SER A 95 -6.07 -3.26 11.95
N ARG A 96 -6.95 -2.72 12.79
CA ARG A 96 -6.82 -2.70 14.25
C ARG A 96 -8.07 -3.25 14.93
N ARG A 97 -7.90 -4.22 15.83
CA ARG A 97 -9.01 -4.82 16.59
C ARG A 97 -9.37 -3.94 17.79
N ASP A 98 -10.67 -3.69 17.97
CA ASP A 98 -11.24 -3.04 19.15
C ASP A 98 -11.05 -3.94 20.39
N HIS A 99 -10.44 -3.40 21.46
CA HIS A 99 -10.06 -4.15 22.67
C HIS A 99 -10.99 -3.85 23.83
#